data_AF-W1Y2T2-F1
#
_entry.id   AF-W1Y2T2-F1
#
_cell.length_a   1.000
_cell.length_b   1.000
_cell.length_c   1.000
_cell.angle_alpha   90.00
_cell.angle_beta   90.00
_cell.angle_gamma   90.00
#
_symmetry.space_group_name_H-M   'P 1'
#
loop_
_entity.id
_entity.type
_entity.pdbx_description
1 polymer ?
#
loop_
_entity_poly.entity_id
_entity_poly.type
_entity_poly.pdbx_seq_one_letter_code
_entity_poly.pdbx_strand_id
1 'polypeptide(L)' 'WQPTRLCSMTLTSGSTGLPKAAVHTYQAHLASAEGVLSLIPFGDHDDWLLSLPLFHVSGQGIMWRWLYAGA' A
#
# COMPACT_ATOMS: atom_id res chain seq x y z
N TRP A 1 -8.12 -2.42 -17.47
CA TRP A 1 -7.14 -2.52 -16.37
C TRP A 1 -5.74 -2.29 -16.92
N GLN A 2 -4.91 -1.45 -16.29
CA GLN A 2 -3.51 -1.19 -16.67
C GLN A 2 -2.63 -1.26 -15.42
N PRO A 3 -2.00 -2.42 -15.12
CA PRO A 3 -1.32 -2.64 -13.84
C PRO A 3 -0.11 -1.71 -13.63
N THR A 4 0.52 -1.26 -14.72
CA THR A 4 1.69 -0.38 -14.69
C THR A 4 1.35 1.10 -14.61
N ARG A 5 0.06 1.48 -14.59
CA ARG A 5 -0.34 2.88 -14.44
C ARG A 5 -0.02 3.38 -13.02
N LEU A 6 0.48 4.60 -12.92
CA LEU A 6 0.73 5.28 -11.64
C LEU A 6 -0.61 5.44 -10.90
N CYS A 7 -0.61 5.11 -9.61
CA CYS A 7 -1.82 5.01 -8.78
C CYS A 7 -1.74 5.88 -7.53
N SER A 8 -0.59 5.97 -6.89
CA SER A 8 -0.42 6.82 -5.71
C SER A 8 0.92 7.56 -5.71
N MET A 9 0.94 8.67 -4.98
CA MET A 9 2.11 9.51 -4.79
C MET A 9 2.22 9.88 -3.31
N THR A 10 3.21 9.30 -2.62
CA THR A 10 3.47 9.57 -1.21
C THR A 10 4.58 10.59 -1.08
N LEU A 11 4.31 11.70 -0.40
CA LEU A 11 5.33 12.72 -0.12
C LEU A 11 6.24 12.26 1.01
N THR A 12 7.54 12.47 0.84
CA THR A 12 8.57 12.19 1.83
C THR A 12 9.25 13.50 2.23
N SER A 13 9.62 13.62 3.51
CA SER A 13 10.25 14.85 4.04
C SER A 13 11.54 15.22 3.31
N GLY A 14 12.24 14.21 2.77
CA GLY A 14 13.48 14.39 2.03
C GLY A 14 14.58 14.98 2.92
N SER A 15 15.53 14.16 3.37
CA SER A 15 16.68 14.63 4.17
C SER A 15 17.57 15.68 3.46
N THR A 16 17.32 15.93 2.18
CA THR A 16 18.04 16.87 1.30
C THR A 16 17.31 18.22 1.13
N GLY A 17 16.28 18.49 1.93
CA GLY A 17 15.61 19.79 2.02
C GLY A 17 14.45 20.00 1.03
N LEU A 18 14.46 19.31 -0.11
CA LEU A 18 13.33 19.29 -1.05
C LEU A 18 12.49 18.02 -0.85
N PRO A 19 11.19 18.15 -0.54
CA PRO A 19 10.29 17.00 -0.48
C PRO A 19 10.27 16.22 -1.79
N LYS A 20 10.27 14.89 -1.69
CA LYS A 20 10.23 13.99 -2.86
C LYS A 20 8.96 13.17 -2.87
N ALA A 21 8.44 12.94 -4.05
CA ALA A 21 7.29 12.09 -4.30
C ALA A 21 7.74 10.65 -4.62
N ALA A 22 7.35 9.69 -3.79
CA ALA A 22 7.44 8.27 -4.12
C ALA A 22 6.16 7.85 -4.85
N VAL A 23 6.31 7.47 -6.12
CA VAL A 23 5.18 7.10 -7.00
C VAL A 23 5.10 5.59 -7.14
N HIS A 24 3.90 5.04 -6.95
CA HIS A 24 3.65 3.59 -7.06
C HIS A 24 2.64 3.31 -8.17
N THR A 25 2.87 2.23 -8.90
CA THR A 25 1.88 1.66 -9.82
C THR A 25 0.88 0.80 -9.06
N TYR A 26 -0.24 0.45 -9.69
CA TYR A 26 -1.14 -0.57 -9.13
C TYR A 26 -0.42 -1.89 -8.88
N GLN A 27 0.42 -2.32 -9.83
CA GLN A 27 1.21 -3.55 -9.71
C GLN A 27 2.13 -3.53 -8.49
N ALA A 28 2.77 -2.40 -8.19
CA ALA A 28 3.65 -2.28 -7.04
C ALA A 28 2.90 -2.48 -5.71
N HIS A 29 1.70 -1.91 -5.60
CA HIS A 29 0.86 -2.09 -4.40
C HIS A 29 0.37 -3.52 -4.24
N LEU A 30 -0.10 -4.14 -5.33
CA LEU A 30 -0.57 -5.53 -5.31
C LEU A 30 0.56 -6.51 -4.97
N ALA A 31 1.75 -6.33 -5.55
CA ALA A 31 2.92 -7.16 -5.22
C ALA A 31 3.35 -6.99 -3.75
N SER A 32 3.26 -5.78 -3.19
CA SER A 32 3.50 -5.56 -1.76
C SER A 32 2.45 -6.25 -0.89
N ALA A 33 1.18 -6.25 -1.30
CA ALA A 33 0.11 -6.90 -0.57
C ALA A 33 0.28 -8.42 -0.56
N GLU A 34 0.52 -9.02 -1.73
CA GLU A 34 0.82 -10.44 -1.90
C GLU A 34 2.01 -10.88 -1.03
N GLY A 35 3.12 -10.14 -1.09
CA GLY A 35 4.32 -10.42 -0.29
C GLY A 35 4.03 -10.46 1.21
N VAL A 36 3.26 -9.50 1.74
CA VAL A 36 2.90 -9.49 3.16
C VAL A 36 1.97 -10.65 3.52
N LEU A 37 0.95 -10.90 2.70
CA LEU A 37 -0.03 -11.96 2.96
C LEU A 37 0.56 -13.37 2.82
N SER A 38 1.66 -13.53 2.09
CA SER A 38 2.44 -14.78 2.07
C SER A 38 3.15 -15.09 3.40
N LEU A 39 3.35 -14.08 4.26
CA LEU A 39 4.03 -14.20 5.55
C LEU A 39 3.08 -14.10 6.74
N ILE A 40 1.97 -13.38 6.58
CA ILE A 40 0.98 -13.14 7.61
C ILE A 40 -0.36 -13.71 7.10
N PRO A 41 -0.79 -14.89 7.58
CA PRO A 41 -2.09 -15.44 7.25
C PRO A 41 -3.20 -14.43 7.60
N PHE A 42 -4.14 -14.27 6.67
CA PHE A 42 -5.31 -13.40 6.81
C PHE A 42 -6.48 -14.13 6.17
N GLY A 43 -7.53 -14.40 6.95
CA GLY A 43 -8.72 -15.10 6.50
C GLY A 43 -10.02 -14.35 6.81
N ASP A 44 -11.15 -15.00 6.56
CA ASP A 44 -12.51 -14.42 6.59
C ASP A 44 -12.95 -13.86 7.96
N HIS A 45 -12.19 -14.12 9.02
CA HIS A 45 -12.46 -13.65 10.39
C HIS A 45 -11.44 -12.66 10.91
N ASP A 46 -10.47 -12.27 10.09
CA ASP A 46 -9.45 -11.31 10.43
C ASP A 46 -9.81 -9.92 9.88
N ASP A 47 -9.49 -8.89 10.66
CA ASP A 47 -9.70 -7.49 10.26
C ASP A 47 -8.37 -6.73 10.19
N TRP A 48 -8.20 -5.94 9.14
CA TRP A 48 -7.16 -4.92 9.10
C TRP A 48 -7.69 -3.59 9.64
N LEU A 49 -7.16 -3.14 10.78
CA LEU A 49 -7.42 -1.78 11.25
C LEU A 49 -6.62 -0.77 10.42
N LEU A 50 -7.31 0.16 9.75
CA LEU A 50 -6.69 1.32 9.10
C LEU A 50 -6.20 2.34 10.14
N SER A 51 -5.09 2.02 10.81
CA SER A 51 -4.55 2.77 11.94
C SER A 51 -3.69 3.99 11.54
N LEU A 52 -3.46 4.18 10.24
CA LEU A 52 -2.64 5.28 9.70
C LEU A 52 -3.36 5.98 8.53
N PRO A 53 -3.15 7.29 8.34
CA PRO A 53 -3.75 8.01 7.21
C PRO A 53 -3.29 7.48 5.85
N LEU A 54 -4.16 7.60 4.84
CA LEU A 54 -3.86 7.14 3.47
C LEU A 54 -2.77 7.94 2.75
N PHE A 55 -2.36 9.10 3.29
CA PHE A 55 -1.17 9.80 2.79
C PHE A 55 0.15 9.23 3.33
N HIS A 56 0.11 8.24 4.23
CA HIS A 56 1.27 7.45 4.64
C HIS A 56 1.34 6.13 3.86
N VAL A 57 2.56 5.70 3.51
CA VAL A 57 2.80 4.43 2.80
C VAL A 57 2.24 3.22 3.56
N SER A 58 2.35 3.21 4.88
CA SER A 58 1.80 2.12 5.70
C SER A 58 0.27 2.13 5.75
N GLY A 59 -0.37 3.30 5.66
CA GLY A 59 -1.83 3.42 5.54
C GLY A 59 -2.34 2.90 4.19
N GLN A 60 -1.63 3.25 3.10
CA GLN A 60 -1.87 2.64 1.78
C GLN A 60 -1.73 1.11 1.85
N GLY A 61 -0.66 0.60 2.44
CA GLY A 61 -0.41 -0.84 2.55
C GLY A 61 -1.55 -1.62 3.22
N ILE A 62 -2.23 -1.02 4.21
CA ILE A 62 -3.41 -1.62 4.84
C ILE A 62 -4.56 -1.74 3.84
N MET A 63 -4.90 -0.65 3.14
CA MET A 63 -5.96 -0.65 2.12
C MET A 63 -5.69 -1.69 1.02
N TRP A 64 -4.46 -1.78 0.53
CA TRP A 64 -4.12 -2.69 -0.57
C TRP A 64 -4.13 -4.16 -0.17
N ARG A 65 -3.77 -4.51 1.07
CA ARG A 65 -3.91 -5.88 1.58
C ARG A 65 -5.38 -6.29 1.68
N TRP A 66 -6.22 -5.40 2.21
CA TRP A 66 -7.66 -5.63 2.29
C TRP A 66 -8.29 -5.82 0.90
N LEU A 67 -7.95 -4.95 -0.07
CA LEU A 67 -8.41 -5.07 -1.45
C LEU A 67 -7.92 -6.36 -2.14
N TYR A 68 -6.68 -6.78 -1.87
CA TYR A 68 -6.09 -7.98 -2.47
C TYR A 68 -6.72 -9.27 -1.93
N ALA A 69 -6.95 -9.34 -0.61
CA ALA A 69 -7.51 -10.52 0.04
C ALA A 69 -9.02 -10.68 -0.23
N GLY A 70 -9.72 -9.62 -0.62
CA GLY A 70 -11.13 -9.68 -1.03
C GLY A 70 -12.08 -9.89 0.15
N ALA A 71 -11.99 -9.01 1.14
CA ALA A 71 -12.78 -9.07 2.38
C ALA A 71 -14.28 -9.38 2.19
#